data_AF-A0A222WLF6-F1
#
_entry.id   AF-A0A222WLF6-F1
#
_cell.length_a   1.000
_cell.length_b   1.000
_cell.length_c   1.000
_cell.angle_alpha   90.00
_cell.angle_beta   90.00
_cell.angle_gamma   90.00
#
_symmetry.space_group_name_H-M   'P 1'
#
loop_
_entity.id
_entity.type
_entity.pdbx_description
1 polymer ?
#
loop_
_entity_poly.entity_id
_entity_poly.type
_entity_poly.pdbx_seq_one_letter_code
_entity_poly.pdbx_strand_id
1 'polypeptide(L)' 'MTYLEIFTDYRLGSETTGEALMIAFRFYTLAVGNILESPHFTDVERIEALKELNVAFNNVFPKECVS' A
#
# COMPACT_ATOMS: atom_id res chain seq x y z
N MET A 1 12.84 1.74 2.51
CA MET A 1 11.85 0.65 2.47
C MET A 1 10.75 1.08 1.53
N THR A 2 10.50 0.33 0.47
CA THR A 2 9.50 0.60 -0.58
C THR A 2 8.11 0.16 -0.12
N TYR A 3 7.06 0.62 -0.79
CA TYR A 3 5.71 0.13 -0.51
C TYR A 3 5.56 -1.38 -0.73
N LEU A 4 6.26 -1.94 -1.73
CA LEU A 4 6.25 -3.37 -2.01
C LEU A 4 6.84 -4.19 -0.85
N GLU A 5 7.97 -3.74 -0.30
CA GLU A 5 8.59 -4.37 0.87
C GLU A 5 7.64 -4.35 2.07
N ILE A 6 7.01 -3.20 2.36
CA ILE A 6 6.07 -3.06 3.49
C ILE A 6 4.88 -4.01 3.36
N PHE A 7 4.24 -4.07 2.18
CA PHE A 7 3.10 -4.95 1.99
C PHE A 7 3.50 -6.42 2.01
N THR A 8 4.67 -6.77 1.46
CA THR A 8 5.22 -8.13 1.53
C THR A 8 5.45 -8.55 2.97
N ASP A 9 6.00 -7.65 3.80
CA ASP A 9 6.22 -7.91 5.22
C ASP A 9 4.89 -8.16 5.96
N TYR A 10 3.85 -7.36 5.71
CA TYR A 10 2.52 -7.62 6.27
C TYR A 10 1.96 -8.98 5.84
N ARG A 11 2.18 -9.37 4.58
CA ARG A 11 1.71 -10.65 4.05
C ARG A 11 2.44 -11.85 4.66
N LEU A 12 3.75 -11.73 4.89
CA LEU A 12 4.58 -12.78 5.49
C LEU A 12 4.41 -12.87 7.01
N GLY A 13 4.12 -11.75 7.67
CA GLY A 13 4.00 -11.67 9.12
C GLY A 13 2.64 -12.06 9.70
N SER A 14 1.61 -12.27 8.88
CA SER A 14 0.26 -12.63 9.35
C SER A 14 -0.08 -14.09 9.08
N GLU A 15 -0.79 -14.73 10.01
CA GLU A 15 -1.21 -16.13 9.89
C GLU A 15 -2.27 -16.32 8.78
N THR A 16 -3.06 -15.27 8.51
CA THR A 16 -4.11 -15.30 7.50
C THR A 16 -3.96 -14.17 6.48
N THR A 17 -4.34 -14.44 5.23
CA THR A 17 -4.40 -13.42 4.17
C THR A 17 -5.36 -12.28 4.54
N GLY A 18 -6.48 -12.58 5.23
CA GLY A 18 -7.48 -11.59 5.62
C GLY A 18 -6.96 -10.59 6.67
N GLU A 19 -6.23 -11.07 7.67
CA GLU A 19 -5.58 -10.20 8.66
C GLU A 19 -4.52 -9.30 8.01
N ALA A 20 -3.64 -9.90 7.19
CA ALA A 20 -2.63 -9.15 6.43
C ALA A 20 -3.29 -8.06 5.57
N LEU A 21 -4.39 -8.39 4.88
CA LEU A 21 -5.13 -7.46 4.04
C LEU A 21 -5.70 -6.30 4.86
N MET A 22 -6.29 -6.55 6.03
CA MET A 22 -6.82 -5.49 6.89
C MET A 22 -5.72 -4.52 7.35
N ILE A 23 -4.55 -5.04 7.76
CA ILE A 23 -3.41 -4.22 8.20
C ILE A 23 -2.86 -3.41 7.02
N ALA A 24 -2.61 -4.08 5.89
CA ALA A 24 -2.12 -3.45 4.67
C ALA A 24 -3.07 -2.35 4.17
N PHE A 25 -4.39 -2.58 4.23
CA PHE A 25 -5.38 -1.59 3.80
C PHE A 25 -5.38 -0.35 4.69
N ARG A 26 -5.24 -0.51 6.02
CA ARG A 26 -5.10 0.62 6.94
C ARG A 26 -3.85 1.44 6.63
N PHE A 27 -2.71 0.78 6.41
CA PHE A 27 -1.48 1.45 6.00
C PHE A 27 -1.66 2.18 4.66
N TYR A 28 -2.31 1.54 3.67
CA TYR A 28 -2.58 2.14 2.37
C TYR A 28 -3.36 3.46 2.51
N THR A 29 -4.44 3.47 3.29
CA THR A 29 -5.23 4.70 3.51
C THR A 29 -4.40 5.82 4.15
N LEU A 30 -3.57 5.48 5.14
CA LEU A 30 -2.66 6.46 5.78
C LEU A 30 -1.61 6.99 4.79
N ALA A 31 -1.02 6.11 4.00
CA ALA A 31 -0.03 6.49 2.98
C ALA A 31 -0.63 7.41 1.92
N VAL A 32 -1.86 7.13 1.45
CA VAL A 32 -2.58 8.04 0.54
C VAL A 32 -2.74 9.42 1.17
N GLY A 33 -3.24 9.51 2.41
CA GLY A 33 -3.39 10.79 3.11
C GLY A 33 -2.07 11.56 3.19
N ASN A 34 -1.00 10.89 3.64
CA ASN A 34 0.32 11.48 3.75
C ASN A 34 0.87 11.98 2.40
N ILE A 35 0.67 11.24 1.31
CA ILE A 35 1.10 11.67 -0.03
C ILE A 35 0.31 12.90 -0.50
N LEU A 36 -1.01 12.90 -0.29
CA LEU A 36 -1.87 14.00 -0.74
C LEU A 36 -1.61 15.29 0.03
N GLU A 37 -1.42 15.20 1.35
CA GLU A 37 -1.27 16.35 2.24
C GLU A 37 0.18 16.85 2.36
N SER A 38 1.16 16.07 1.89
CA SER A 38 2.57 16.46 1.97
C SER A 38 2.86 17.70 1.12
N PRO A 39 3.43 18.77 1.73
CA PRO A 39 3.90 19.94 0.99
C PRO A 39 5.22 19.68 0.26
N HIS A 40 5.84 18.52 0.45
CA HIS A 40 7.14 18.17 -0.13
C HIS A 40 7.03 17.51 -1.50
N PHE A 41 5.83 17.15 -1.95
CA PHE A 41 5.61 16.61 -3.28
C PHE A 41 5.10 17.69 -4.24
N THR A 42 5.74 17.76 -5.40
CA THR A 42 5.10 18.32 -6.60
C THR A 42 3.92 17.45 -7.02
N ASP A 43 3.06 17.99 -7.89
CA ASP A 43 1.91 17.23 -8.39
C ASP A 43 2.33 15.96 -9.15
N VAL A 44 3.45 16.00 -9.87
CA VAL A 44 3.99 14.85 -10.60
C VAL A 44 4.47 13.78 -9.63
N GLU A 45 5.27 14.15 -8.63
CA GLU A 45 5.77 13.21 -7.62
C GLU A 45 4.62 12.59 -6.81
N ARG A 46 3.57 13.38 -6.53
CA ARG A 46 2.36 12.88 -5.87
C ARG A 46 1.68 11.79 -6.69
N ILE A 47 1.52 12.00 -7.99
CA ILE A 47 0.93 11.02 -8.91
C ILE A 47 1.78 9.75 -9.00
N GLU A 48 3.11 9.90 -9.08
CA GLU A 48 4.03 8.77 -9.15
C GLU A 48 4.01 7.94 -7.86
N ALA A 49 4.06 8.60 -6.69
CA ALA A 49 3.99 7.93 -5.40
C ALA A 49 2.67 7.19 -5.19
N LEU A 50 1.53 7.77 -5.60
CA LEU A 50 0.23 7.09 -5.55
C LEU A 50 0.15 5.89 -6.49
N LYS A 51 0.76 5.99 -7.68
CA LYS A 51 0.85 4.85 -8.62
C LYS A 51 1.70 3.73 -8.03
N GLU A 52 2.86 4.05 -7.46
CA GLU A 52 3.74 3.06 -6.83
C GLU A 52 3.01 2.36 -5.66
N LEU A 53 2.38 3.12 -4.78
CA LEU A 53 1.59 2.59 -3.67
C LEU A 53 0.49 1.62 -4.16
N ASN A 54 -0.25 2.02 -5.20
CA ASN A 54 -1.31 1.21 -5.76
C ASN A 54 -0.81 -0.06 -6.45
N VAL A 55 0.28 0.01 -7.21
CA VAL A 55 0.89 -1.16 -7.85
C VAL A 55 1.41 -2.12 -6.79
N ALA A 56 2.13 -1.62 -5.79
CA ALA A 56 2.66 -2.44 -4.70
C ALA A 56 1.56 -3.18 -3.94
N PHE A 57 0.47 -2.48 -3.58
CA PHE A 57 -0.66 -3.10 -2.88
C PHE A 57 -1.30 -4.23 -3.71
N ASN A 58 -1.62 -3.97 -4.97
CA ASN A 58 -2.28 -4.96 -5.84
C ASN A 58 -1.37 -6.14 -6.20
N ASN A 59 -0.04 -5.95 -6.21
CA ASN A 59 0.90 -7.05 -6.42
C ASN A 59 0.89 -8.05 -5.25
N VAL A 60 0.74 -7.57 -4.02
CA VAL A 60 0.75 -8.43 -2.82
C VAL A 60 -0.66 -8.96 -2.49
N PHE A 61 -1.68 -8.14 -2.71
CA PHE A 61 -3.08 -8.45 -2.44
C PHE A 61 -3.92 -8.29 -3.71
N PRO A 62 -3.82 -9.23 -4.67
CA PRO A 62 -4.59 -9.15 -5.90
C PRO A 62 -6.09 -9.29 -5.61
N LYS A 63 -6.92 -8.65 -6.43
CA LYS A 63 -8.39 -8.68 -6.28
C LYS A 63 -8.99 -10.09 -6.27
N GLU A 64 -8.29 -11.05 -6.87
CA GLU A 64 -8.68 -12.47 -6.90
C GLU A 64 -8.55 -13.16 -5.53
N CYS A 65 -7.87 -12.55 -4.55
CA CYS A 65 -7.76 -13.05 -3.18
C CYS A 65 -8.91 -12.64 -2.25
N VAL A 66 -9.86 -11.84 -2.73
CA VAL A 66 -11.05 -11.41 -1.98
C VAL A 66 -12.26 -12.16 -2.55
N SER A 67 -12.45 -13.41 -2.12
CA SER A 67 -13.62 -14.24 -2.44
C SER A 67 -14.66 -14.17 -1.33
#